data_AF-A0A453RQU4-F1
#
_entry.id   AF-A0A453RQU4-F1
#
_cell.length_a   1.000
_cell.length_b   1.000
_cell.length_c   1.000
_cell.angle_alpha   90.00
_cell.angle_beta   90.00
_cell.angle_gamma   90.00
#
_symmetry.space_group_name_H-M   'P 1'
#
loop_
_entity.id
_entity.type
_entity.pdbx_description
1 polymer ?
#
loop_
_entity_poly.entity_id
_entity_poly.type
_entity_poly.pdbx_seq_one_letter_code
_entity_poly.pdbx_strand_id
1 'polypeptide(L)'
;MAYHLRSASTPSSLRSNKTEVEQQLQSLSTTISSPPATIDTMCDGLRSLGDIYSCIEKMMCTPSSQVSLCQTLQRAAVEAELGRSLVVLDLCNSMRDSFMELKLTVQELLLALRRGEGVSSQVKAYVRLANKVQKQFKKISKKTASDKNDSRVVMLMAEASHFAARIHILNLVEAS
;
A
#
# COMPACT_ATOMS: atom_id res chain seq x y z
N MET A 1 9.91 -40.94 -6.59
CA MET A 1 10.75 -40.56 -5.44
C MET A 1 9.93 -39.64 -4.55
N ALA A 2 9.62 -40.07 -3.32
CA ALA A 2 8.81 -39.31 -2.38
C ALA A 2 9.69 -38.25 -1.68
N TYR A 3 9.30 -36.97 -1.80
CA TYR A 3 9.98 -35.88 -1.13
C TYR A 3 9.50 -35.78 0.32
N HIS A 4 10.35 -36.17 1.26
CA HIS A 4 10.11 -35.91 2.68
C HIS A 4 10.31 -34.42 2.96
N LEU A 5 9.22 -33.71 3.23
CA LEU A 5 9.28 -32.38 3.84
C LEU A 5 9.77 -32.52 5.28
N ARG A 6 11.02 -32.12 5.54
CA ARG A 6 11.51 -31.84 6.89
C ARG A 6 11.03 -30.46 7.30
N SER A 7 10.25 -30.38 8.37
CA SER A 7 9.89 -29.13 9.02
C SER A 7 11.14 -28.33 9.38
N ALA A 8 11.25 -27.11 8.86
CA ALA A 8 12.30 -26.18 9.25
C ALA A 8 11.94 -25.57 10.62
N SER A 9 12.55 -26.09 11.68
CA SER A 9 12.48 -25.47 13.01
C SER A 9 13.14 -24.09 12.94
N THR A 10 12.42 -23.05 13.38
CA THR A 10 12.97 -21.70 13.56
C THR A 10 14.15 -21.73 14.53
N PRO A 11 15.24 -20.97 14.31
CA PRO A 11 16.33 -20.91 15.26
C PRO A 11 15.83 -20.30 16.58
N SER A 12 15.83 -21.11 17.64
CA SER A 12 15.45 -20.72 19.00
C SER A 12 16.41 -19.71 19.66
N SER A 13 17.58 -19.49 19.04
CA SER A 13 18.69 -18.72 19.61
C SER A 13 18.39 -17.22 19.76
N LEU A 14 17.71 -16.59 18.80
CA LEU A 14 17.46 -15.13 18.84
C LEU A 14 16.50 -14.73 19.97
N ARG A 15 15.53 -15.60 20.27
CA ARG A 15 14.56 -15.35 21.34
C ARG A 15 15.21 -15.43 22.72
N SER A 16 16.16 -16.36 22.89
CA SER A 16 16.92 -16.55 24.14
C SER A 16 17.73 -15.30 24.50
N ASN A 17 18.48 -14.76 23.54
CA ASN A 17 19.34 -13.60 23.77
C ASN A 17 18.55 -12.31 24.06
N LYS A 18 17.37 -12.14 23.45
CA LYS A 18 16.49 -11.00 23.72
C LYS A 18 16.02 -10.97 25.18
N THR A 19 15.52 -12.09 25.68
CA THR A 19 15.09 -12.21 27.08
C THR A 19 16.22 -11.98 28.07
N GLU A 20 17.44 -12.42 27.74
CA GLU A 20 18.62 -12.21 28.57
C GLU A 20 19.01 -10.72 28.65
N VAL A 21 19.02 -10.01 27.52
CA VAL A 21 19.27 -8.56 27.48
C VAL A 21 18.20 -7.78 28.24
N GLU A 22 16.92 -8.15 28.08
CA GLU A 22 15.82 -7.51 28.83
C GLU A 22 16.00 -7.71 30.34
N GLN A 23 16.42 -8.90 30.78
CA GLN A 23 16.65 -9.20 32.19
C GLN A 23 17.87 -8.44 32.75
N GLN A 24 18.96 -8.34 31.99
CA GLN A 24 20.13 -7.53 32.36
C GLN A 24 19.79 -6.04 32.45
N LEU A 25 18.95 -5.51 31.55
CA LEU A 25 18.51 -4.12 31.56
C LEU A 25 17.65 -3.81 32.80
N GLN A 26 16.76 -4.73 33.19
CA GLN A 26 15.96 -4.61 34.40
C GLN A 26 16.84 -4.63 35.66
N SER A 27 17.80 -5.55 35.72
CA SER A 27 18.79 -5.62 36.82
C SER A 27 19.60 -4.34 36.94
N LEU A 28 20.11 -3.83 35.81
CA LEU A 28 20.84 -2.56 35.78
C LEU A 28 19.94 -1.43 36.28
N SER A 29 18.72 -1.29 35.76
CA SER A 29 17.74 -0.26 36.17
C SER A 29 17.51 -0.23 37.69
N THR A 30 17.39 -1.41 38.32
CA THR A 30 17.25 -1.50 39.79
C THR A 30 18.50 -1.04 40.53
N THR A 31 19.67 -1.30 39.97
CA THR A 31 20.97 -0.91 40.53
C THR A 31 21.20 0.60 40.47
N ILE A 32 20.86 1.24 39.34
CA ILE A 32 20.99 2.71 39.18
C ILE A 32 19.90 3.51 39.90
N SER A 33 18.72 2.92 40.12
CA SER A 33 17.63 3.58 40.86
C SER A 33 17.87 3.60 42.37
N SER A 34 18.77 2.76 42.87
CA SER A 34 19.12 2.71 44.29
C SER A 34 20.24 3.71 44.59
N PRO A 35 20.25 4.37 45.76
CA PRO A 35 21.37 5.23 46.16
C PRO A 35 22.69 4.44 46.10
N PRO A 36 23.72 4.94 45.41
CA PRO A 36 24.97 4.20 45.26
C PRO A 36 25.62 4.03 46.63
N ALA A 37 25.89 2.77 47.01
CA ALA A 37 26.54 2.45 48.28
C ALA A 37 28.02 2.85 48.27
N THR A 38 28.67 2.85 47.08
CA THR A 38 30.10 3.14 46.88
C THR A 38 30.39 3.64 45.45
N ILE A 39 31.57 4.22 45.22
CA ILE A 39 32.06 4.55 43.86
C ILE A 39 32.19 3.29 43.00
N ASP A 40 32.58 2.17 43.62
CA ASP A 40 32.74 0.87 42.94
C ASP A 40 31.42 0.37 42.33
N THR A 41 30.31 0.51 43.06
CA THR A 41 28.97 0.14 42.54
C THR A 41 28.55 1.00 41.35
N MET A 42 28.97 2.27 41.28
CA MET A 42 28.75 3.12 40.11
C MET A 42 29.60 2.67 38.91
N CYS A 43 30.87 2.34 39.13
CA CYS A 43 31.75 1.80 38.10
C CYS A 43 31.23 0.48 37.53
N ASP A 44 30.72 -0.40 38.38
CA ASP A 44 30.12 -1.68 37.97
C ASP A 44 28.84 -1.48 37.17
N GLY A 45 27.99 -0.52 37.54
CA GLY A 45 26.81 -0.14 36.75
C GLY A 45 27.19 0.35 35.35
N LEU A 46 28.22 1.18 35.22
CA LEU A 46 28.72 1.65 33.92
C LEU A 46 29.33 0.52 33.09
N ARG A 47 30.07 -0.40 33.71
CA ARG A 47 30.61 -1.58 33.03
C ARG A 47 29.50 -2.47 32.50
N SER A 48 28.51 -2.77 33.35
CA SER A 48 27.33 -3.56 32.97
C SER A 48 26.55 -2.91 31.82
N LEU A 49 26.42 -1.59 31.81
CA LEU A 49 25.81 -0.86 30.69
C LEU A 49 26.61 -1.07 29.38
N GLY A 50 27.93 -0.98 29.43
CA GLY A 50 28.81 -1.25 28.29
C GLY A 50 28.65 -2.68 27.76
N ASP A 51 28.57 -3.66 28.66
CA ASP A 51 28.37 -5.08 28.29
C ASP A 51 27.02 -5.30 27.61
N ILE A 52 25.94 -4.66 28.11
CA ILE A 52 24.61 -4.71 27.50
C ILE A 52 24.63 -4.11 26.08
N TYR A 53 25.27 -2.95 25.90
CA TYR A 53 25.40 -2.33 24.58
C TYR A 53 26.17 -3.24 23.61
N SER A 54 27.28 -3.86 24.06
CA SER A 54 28.04 -4.81 23.24
C SER A 54 27.20 -6.03 22.85
N CYS A 55 26.37 -6.53 23.76
CA CYS A 55 25.47 -7.65 23.50
C CYS A 55 24.43 -7.30 22.42
N ILE A 56 23.78 -6.13 22.55
CA ILE A 56 22.81 -5.63 21.57
C ILE A 56 23.47 -5.46 20.20
N GLU A 57 24.66 -4.86 20.15
CA GLU A 57 25.42 -4.69 18.91
C GLU A 57 25.69 -6.05 18.25
N LYS A 58 26.22 -7.03 18.99
CA LYS A 58 26.46 -8.38 18.48
C LYS A 58 25.18 -9.05 17.96
N MET A 59 24.06 -8.88 18.66
CA MET A 59 22.77 -9.39 18.22
C MET A 59 22.36 -8.77 16.89
N MET A 60 22.39 -7.45 16.75
CA MET A 60 22.01 -6.74 15.52
C MET A 60 22.96 -7.02 14.35
N CYS A 61 24.26 -7.17 14.62
CA CYS A 61 25.29 -7.43 13.62
C CYS A 61 25.37 -8.88 13.16
N THR A 62 24.58 -9.80 13.74
CA THR A 62 24.51 -11.16 13.23
C THR A 62 23.84 -11.19 11.84
N PRO A 63 24.34 -12.01 10.89
CA PRO A 63 23.77 -12.11 9.55
C PRO A 63 22.26 -12.44 9.56
N SER A 64 21.83 -13.32 10.48
CA SER A 64 20.42 -13.67 10.64
C SER A 64 19.55 -12.49 11.07
N SER A 65 20.05 -11.64 11.96
CA SER A 65 19.30 -10.48 12.46
C SER A 65 19.23 -9.36 11.45
N GLN A 66 20.33 -9.11 10.71
CA GLN A 66 20.31 -8.18 9.58
C GLN A 66 19.33 -8.63 8.50
N VAL A 67 19.35 -9.91 8.12
CA VAL A 67 18.40 -10.46 7.14
C VAL A 67 16.95 -10.29 7.62
N SER A 68 16.67 -10.61 8.88
CA SER A 68 15.32 -10.46 9.45
C SER A 68 14.86 -8.99 9.50
N LEU A 69 15.74 -8.07 9.89
CA LEU A 69 15.46 -6.64 9.93
C LEU A 69 15.21 -6.08 8.52
N CYS A 70 16.11 -6.38 7.57
CA CYS A 70 15.97 -6.00 6.17
C CYS A 70 14.68 -6.56 5.57
N GLN A 71 14.34 -7.82 5.83
CA GLN A 71 13.08 -8.41 5.37
C GLN A 71 11.86 -7.71 5.97
N THR A 72 11.92 -7.31 7.25
CA THR A 72 10.81 -6.63 7.92
C THR A 72 10.59 -5.23 7.34
N LEU A 73 11.68 -4.47 7.16
CA LEU A 73 11.64 -3.14 6.53
C LEU A 73 11.18 -3.22 5.08
N GLN A 74 11.69 -4.19 4.32
CA GLN A 74 11.27 -4.43 2.94
C GLN A 74 9.80 -4.84 2.88
N ARG A 75 9.33 -5.72 3.77
CA ARG A 75 7.92 -6.12 3.85
C ARG A 75 7.02 -4.92 4.13
N ALA A 76 7.37 -4.09 5.10
CA ALA A 76 6.59 -2.88 5.41
C ALA A 76 6.50 -1.93 4.20
N ALA A 77 7.61 -1.74 3.48
CA ALA A 77 7.63 -0.93 2.27
C ALA A 77 6.76 -1.54 1.15
N VAL A 78 6.83 -2.86 0.96
CA VAL A 78 6.01 -3.59 -0.02
C VAL A 78 4.53 -3.57 0.34
N GLU A 79 4.17 -3.74 1.61
CA GLU A 79 2.78 -3.67 2.09
C GLU A 79 2.19 -2.26 1.88
N ALA A 80 2.98 -1.21 2.15
CA ALA A 80 2.57 0.17 1.87
C ALA A 80 2.31 0.40 0.37
N GLU A 81 3.20 -0.07 -0.50
CA GLU A 81 3.03 0.04 -1.95
C GLU A 81 1.87 -0.80 -2.48
N LEU A 82 1.66 -2.00 -1.93
CA LEU A 82 0.53 -2.85 -2.26
C LEU A 82 -0.79 -2.19 -1.87
N GLY A 83 -0.84 -1.53 -0.70
CA GLY A 83 -1.98 -0.74 -0.27
C GLY A 83 -2.32 0.39 -1.25
N ARG A 84 -1.30 1.12 -1.74
CA ARG A 84 -1.48 2.14 -2.80
C ARG A 84 -1.97 1.52 -4.11
N SER A 85 -1.37 0.40 -4.53
CA SER A 85 -1.74 -0.32 -5.74
C SER A 85 -3.18 -0.82 -5.72
N LEU A 86 -3.67 -1.27 -4.56
CA LEU A 86 -5.05 -1.73 -4.40
C LEU A 86 -6.07 -0.60 -4.65
N VAL A 87 -5.78 0.61 -4.15
CA VAL A 87 -6.63 1.79 -4.42
C VAL A 87 -6.73 2.10 -5.92
N VAL A 88 -5.62 1.94 -6.65
CA VAL A 88 -5.62 2.11 -8.11
C VAL A 88 -6.41 1.00 -8.80
N LEU A 89 -6.29 -0.25 -8.35
CA LEU A 89 -7.05 -1.37 -8.89
C LEU A 89 -8.57 -1.20 -8.69
N ASP A 90 -9.00 -0.76 -7.51
CA ASP A 90 -10.41 -0.46 -7.21
C ASP A 90 -10.97 0.64 -8.11
N LEU A 91 -10.16 1.67 -8.40
CA LEU A 91 -10.49 2.71 -9.38
C LEU A 91 -10.65 2.11 -10.77
N CYS A 92 -9.69 1.30 -11.23
CA CYS A 92 -9.74 0.66 -12.54
C CYS A 92 -10.98 -0.23 -12.69
N ASN A 93 -11.33 -1.00 -11.67
CA ASN A 93 -12.53 -1.82 -11.64
C ASN A 93 -13.80 -0.94 -11.75
N SER A 94 -13.90 0.11 -10.93
CA SER A 94 -15.03 1.03 -10.95
C SER A 94 -15.19 1.75 -12.31
N MET A 95 -14.06 2.11 -12.93
CA MET A 95 -14.04 2.71 -14.27
C MET A 95 -14.52 1.72 -15.33
N ARG A 96 -13.98 0.49 -15.32
CA ARG A 96 -14.39 -0.56 -16.25
C ARG A 96 -15.91 -0.79 -16.21
N ASP A 97 -16.49 -0.87 -15.02
CA ASP A 97 -17.93 -1.08 -14.86
C ASP A 97 -18.73 0.09 -15.42
N SER A 98 -18.30 1.33 -15.15
CA SER A 98 -18.95 2.53 -15.67
C SER A 98 -18.79 2.67 -17.19
N PHE A 99 -17.65 2.27 -17.75
CA PHE A 99 -17.42 2.23 -19.20
C PHE A 99 -18.28 1.17 -19.88
N MET A 100 -18.49 0.03 -19.24
CA MET A 100 -19.37 -1.01 -19.74
C MET A 100 -20.82 -0.50 -19.80
N GLU A 101 -21.28 0.18 -18.75
CA GLU A 101 -22.60 0.84 -18.71
C GLU A 101 -22.72 1.94 -19.80
N LEU A 102 -21.65 2.70 -20.03
CA LEU A 102 -21.62 3.75 -21.05
C LEU A 102 -21.69 3.16 -22.46
N LYS A 103 -20.95 2.08 -22.71
CA LYS A 103 -20.96 1.34 -23.97
C LYS A 103 -22.37 0.82 -24.28
N LEU A 104 -23.05 0.23 -23.30
CA LEU A 104 -24.42 -0.25 -23.46
C LEU A 104 -25.37 0.91 -23.78
N THR A 105 -25.28 2.02 -23.06
CA THR A 105 -26.10 3.22 -23.30
C THR A 105 -25.90 3.77 -24.71
N VAL A 106 -24.66 3.79 -25.22
CA VAL A 106 -24.35 4.23 -26.59
C VAL A 106 -24.92 3.25 -27.63
N GLN A 107 -24.84 1.94 -27.38
CA GLN A 107 -25.43 0.94 -28.27
C GLN A 107 -26.96 1.09 -28.33
N GLU A 108 -27.63 1.29 -27.20
CA GLU A 108 -29.06 1.57 -27.14
C GLU A 108 -29.44 2.85 -27.88
N LEU A 109 -28.66 3.92 -27.70
CA LEU A 109 -28.84 5.18 -28.42
C LEU A 109 -28.77 4.99 -29.94
N LEU A 110 -27.75 4.26 -30.41
CA LEU A 110 -27.56 3.95 -31.83
C LEU A 110 -28.71 3.11 -32.39
N LEU A 111 -29.21 2.14 -31.62
CA LEU A 111 -30.34 1.31 -32.02
C LEU A 111 -31.64 2.13 -32.10
N ALA A 112 -31.91 2.99 -31.11
CA ALA A 112 -33.06 3.88 -31.12
C ALA A 112 -33.03 4.84 -32.32
N LEU A 113 -31.85 5.40 -32.64
CA LEU A 113 -31.67 6.26 -33.82
C LEU A 113 -31.98 5.52 -35.12
N ARG A 114 -31.48 4.28 -35.27
CA ARG A 114 -31.77 3.43 -36.46
C ARG A 114 -33.25 3.07 -36.60
N ARG A 115 -33.98 2.98 -35.49
CA ARG A 115 -35.43 2.72 -35.49
C ARG A 115 -36.26 3.99 -35.72
N GLY A 116 -35.64 5.17 -35.75
CA GLY A 116 -36.35 6.45 -35.78
C GLY A 116 -37.09 6.77 -34.49
N GLU A 117 -36.70 6.15 -33.37
CA GLU A 117 -37.30 6.39 -32.05
C GLU A 117 -36.74 7.69 -31.42
N GLY A 118 -37.53 8.31 -30.55
CA GLY A 118 -37.08 9.46 -29.78
C GLY A 118 -35.93 9.10 -28.82
N VAL A 119 -34.76 9.73 -29.01
CA VAL A 119 -33.53 9.42 -28.26
C VAL A 119 -33.32 10.22 -26.97
N SER A 120 -34.29 11.03 -26.56
CA SER A 120 -34.14 12.00 -25.47
C SER A 120 -33.77 11.34 -24.13
N SER A 121 -34.33 10.16 -23.83
CA SER A 121 -34.07 9.43 -22.59
C SER A 121 -32.66 8.81 -22.58
N GLN A 122 -32.21 8.25 -23.71
CA GLN A 122 -30.88 7.65 -23.87
C GLN A 122 -29.79 8.73 -23.80
N VAL A 123 -30.00 9.89 -24.44
CA VAL A 123 -29.08 11.05 -24.33
C VAL A 123 -28.97 11.52 -22.87
N LYS A 124 -30.10 11.64 -22.16
CA LYS A 124 -30.09 11.99 -20.72
C LYS A 124 -29.37 10.94 -19.87
N ALA A 125 -29.53 9.65 -20.17
CA ALA A 125 -28.81 8.58 -19.49
C ALA A 125 -27.29 8.67 -19.72
N TYR A 126 -26.87 8.86 -20.97
CA TYR A 126 -25.48 9.05 -21.36
C TYR A 126 -24.82 10.21 -20.61
N VAL A 127 -25.45 11.39 -20.62
CA VAL A 127 -24.91 12.59 -19.95
C VAL A 127 -24.78 12.36 -18.44
N ARG A 128 -25.78 11.74 -17.80
CA ARG A 128 -25.70 11.42 -16.36
C ARG A 128 -24.54 10.48 -16.06
N LEU A 129 -24.35 9.45 -16.86
CA LEU A 129 -23.33 8.44 -16.66
C LEU A 129 -21.91 8.98 -16.92
N ALA A 130 -21.73 9.76 -17.99
CA ALA A 130 -20.48 10.45 -18.28
C ALA A 130 -20.07 11.39 -17.13
N ASN A 131 -21.03 12.15 -16.58
CA ASN A 131 -20.80 13.00 -15.41
C ASN A 131 -20.47 12.21 -14.14
N LYS A 132 -21.06 11.02 -13.94
CA LYS A 132 -20.75 10.12 -12.83
C LYS A 132 -19.30 9.66 -12.90
N VAL A 133 -18.84 9.20 -14.08
CA VAL A 133 -17.44 8.78 -14.31
C VAL A 133 -16.48 9.94 -14.01
N GLN A 134 -16.77 11.13 -14.53
CA GLN A 134 -15.93 12.31 -14.30
C GLN A 134 -15.83 12.69 -12.82
N LYS A 135 -16.92 12.57 -12.05
CA LYS A 135 -16.94 12.83 -10.60
C LYS A 135 -16.14 11.80 -9.82
N GLN A 136 -16.27 10.52 -10.14
CA GLN A 136 -15.50 9.44 -9.50
C GLN A 136 -14.00 9.66 -9.69
N PHE A 137 -13.61 10.04 -10.91
CA PHE A 137 -12.22 10.36 -11.22
C PHE A 137 -11.68 11.52 -10.36
N LYS A 138 -12.40 12.64 -10.31
CA LYS A 138 -12.01 13.82 -9.50
C LYS A 138 -11.91 13.50 -8.00
N LYS A 139 -12.79 12.62 -7.49
CA LYS A 139 -12.79 12.23 -6.07
C LYS A 139 -11.55 11.40 -5.72
N ILE A 140 -11.17 10.46 -6.58
CA ILE A 140 -10.07 9.53 -6.32
C ILE A 140 -8.72 10.23 -6.54
N SER A 141 -8.60 11.07 -7.56
CA SER A 141 -7.40 11.91 -7.77
C SER A 141 -7.08 12.81 -6.58
N LYS A 142 -8.09 13.33 -5.86
CA LYS A 142 -7.88 14.09 -4.62
C LYS A 142 -7.43 13.21 -3.45
N LYS A 143 -7.89 11.96 -3.39
CA LYS A 143 -7.52 11.01 -2.32
C LYS A 143 -6.07 10.52 -2.46
N THR A 144 -5.54 10.50 -3.69
CA THR A 144 -4.15 10.13 -4.00
C THR A 144 -3.19 11.32 -4.01
N ALA A 145 -3.63 12.56 -3.76
CA ALA A 145 -2.78 13.76 -3.83
C ALA A 145 -2.09 14.11 -2.49
N SER A 146 -2.17 13.23 -1.49
CA SER A 146 -1.59 13.49 -0.15
C SER A 146 -0.10 13.24 -0.07
N ASP A 147 0.52 12.60 -1.08
CA ASP A 147 1.96 12.39 -1.12
C ASP A 147 2.54 12.88 -2.46
N LYS A 148 3.62 13.68 -2.40
CA LYS A 148 4.11 14.55 -3.49
C LYS A 148 4.57 13.85 -4.77
N ASN A 149 4.45 12.52 -4.85
CA ASN A 149 4.93 11.71 -5.97
C ASN A 149 3.87 10.75 -6.55
N ASP A 150 2.61 10.87 -6.15
CA ASP A 150 1.61 9.84 -6.44
C ASP A 150 1.11 9.85 -7.90
N SER A 151 1.58 8.82 -8.59
CA SER A 151 0.98 8.11 -9.72
C SER A 151 0.59 8.96 -10.93
N ARG A 152 1.60 9.27 -11.75
CA ARG A 152 1.44 9.63 -13.17
C ARG A 152 0.45 8.71 -13.89
N VAL A 153 0.33 7.45 -13.47
CA VAL A 153 -0.62 6.47 -14.03
C VAL A 153 -2.07 6.88 -13.79
N VAL A 154 -2.44 7.34 -12.59
CA VAL A 154 -3.82 7.81 -12.32
C VAL A 154 -4.15 9.05 -13.16
N MET A 155 -3.18 9.95 -13.35
CA MET A 155 -3.34 11.15 -14.17
C MET A 155 -3.46 10.81 -15.67
N LEU A 156 -2.61 9.91 -16.18
CA LEU A 156 -2.63 9.45 -17.57
C LEU A 156 -3.90 8.65 -17.90
N MET A 157 -4.40 7.84 -16.96
CA MET A 157 -5.66 7.12 -17.10
C MET A 157 -6.86 8.09 -17.16
N ALA A 158 -6.79 9.23 -16.48
CA ALA A 158 -7.76 10.31 -16.57
C ALA A 158 -7.83 10.89 -17.98
N GLU A 159 -6.66 11.24 -18.51
CA GLU A 159 -6.51 11.89 -19.79
C GLU A 159 -6.96 10.96 -20.90
N ALA A 160 -6.48 9.71 -20.89
CA ALA A 160 -6.87 8.69 -21.86
C ALA A 160 -8.39 8.47 -21.88
N SER A 161 -9.03 8.42 -20.71
CA SER A 161 -10.48 8.26 -20.58
C SER A 161 -11.26 9.46 -21.12
N HIS A 162 -10.78 10.68 -20.87
CA HIS A 162 -11.37 11.91 -21.38
C HIS A 162 -11.25 12.02 -22.90
N PHE A 163 -10.10 11.64 -23.47
CA PHE A 163 -9.89 11.61 -24.92
C PHE A 163 -10.72 10.54 -25.60
N ALA A 164 -10.81 9.32 -25.05
CA ALA A 164 -11.61 8.25 -25.62
C ALA A 164 -13.10 8.59 -25.68
N ALA A 165 -13.66 9.18 -24.61
CA ALA A 165 -15.04 9.62 -24.60
C ALA A 165 -15.30 10.74 -25.63
N ARG A 166 -14.38 11.70 -25.76
CA ARG A 166 -14.51 12.85 -26.67
C ARG A 166 -14.40 12.46 -28.15
N ILE A 167 -13.46 11.57 -28.48
CA ILE A 167 -13.28 11.04 -29.84
C ILE A 167 -14.52 10.25 -30.27
N HIS A 168 -15.08 9.44 -29.36
CA HIS A 168 -16.24 8.63 -29.69
C HIS A 168 -17.52 9.46 -29.95
N ILE A 169 -17.68 10.60 -29.26
CA ILE A 169 -18.77 11.56 -29.51
C ILE A 169 -18.57 12.28 -30.85
N LEU A 170 -17.36 12.75 -31.15
CA LEU A 170 -17.06 13.46 -32.41
C LEU A 170 -17.36 12.57 -33.62
N ASN A 171 -16.93 11.30 -33.57
CA ASN A 171 -17.18 10.34 -34.65
C ASN A 171 -18.68 10.01 -34.85
N LEU A 172 -19.52 10.16 -33.81
CA LEU A 172 -20.97 9.97 -33.92
C LEU A 172 -21.67 11.20 -34.54
N VAL A 173 -21.12 12.40 -34.32
CA VAL A 173 -21.65 13.65 -34.87
C VAL A 173 -21.26 13.83 -36.33
N GLU A 174 -20.04 13.44 -36.73
CA GLU A 174 -19.58 13.56 -38.12
C GLU A 174 -20.17 12.50 -39.07
N ALA A 175 -20.72 11.41 -38.52
CA ALA A 175 -21.35 10.33 -39.29
C ALA A 175 -22.88 10.50 -39.48
N SER A 176 -23.44 11.62 -39.03
CA SER A 176 -24.87 11.98 -39.14
C SER A 176 -25.05 13.15 -40.10
#